data_AF-A0A1Y3T102-F1
#
_entry.id   AF-A0A1Y3T102-F1
#
_cell.length_a   1.000
_cell.length_b   1.000
_cell.length_c   1.000
_cell.angle_alpha   90.00
_cell.angle_beta   90.00
_cell.angle_gamma   90.00
#
_symmetry.space_group_name_H-M   'P 1'
#
loop_
_entity.id
_entity.type
_entity.pdbx_description
1 polymer ?
#
loop_
_entity_poly.entity_id
_entity_poly.type
_entity_poly.pdbx_seq_one_letter_code
_entity_poly.pdbx_strand_id
1 'polypeptide(L)'
;MSDLTVVVRRMDEGISLREDYVSLPKDYGKKSYFQRPDIQAIRNMVFETLDVLEEKTGFRQKMEKSRRVVIKPNLVSVYHKSGMYEDDYPESTDPRVMDAVVEWVQKYHKNILIAESSGKPMPTATSFRISGMDRIARFRKTGLVTLETCPVRRYLLPKAKVMKEIMIPFPFVGVVEGKDFYISVPKLKTNLYTRVTLGFKNAMGVIPYALRERNHSYRIDEKLADMLYILKPDLTLIDGLVGGEGNTPAPVDPVDCRLLIAGKDPVATDRVGCRIMGFDPDEIPLFQEVEKRGFSHGEAQVDGEVPVFHFRPADASLLGDTFHKHFPNVLVLAGHDLPQAPKIQDPYKVTPEIARKLEGACRGGCLAAVRSGFEYIVYSTKKNRERAIAVLIGSGVPIGEQKWWFDREGKPYTEEKVRELDMPILTVGNCGEVLKDVASYRSPGCCSPSACMLAATAAMKVPFPLLSVKNHYFLTFGLDAVGMVLKRTALCLQGIWIDCPSRHADEIYPVPKAAEKHKNKDFIPWPLPKMSWKMRKKMAGDQLKILKL
;
A
#
# COMPACT_ATOMS: atom_id res chain seq x y z
N MET A 1 2.77 -31.61 -2.56
CA MET A 1 1.93 -30.53 -3.15
C MET A 1 1.86 -29.41 -2.14
N SER A 2 1.80 -28.15 -2.58
CA SER A 2 1.49 -27.02 -1.69
C SER A 2 0.13 -27.25 -1.04
N ASP A 3 0.02 -26.95 0.24
CA ASP A 3 -1.26 -27.01 0.95
C ASP A 3 -2.08 -25.77 0.58
N LEU A 4 -3.16 -26.00 -0.17
CA LEU A 4 -4.03 -24.96 -0.72
C LEU A 4 -5.32 -24.80 0.08
N THR A 5 -5.34 -25.31 1.30
CA THR A 5 -6.46 -25.13 2.22
C THR A 5 -6.63 -23.66 2.56
N VAL A 6 -7.85 -23.15 2.38
CA VAL A 6 -8.25 -21.82 2.84
C VAL A 6 -9.49 -21.96 3.72
N VAL A 7 -9.42 -21.47 4.95
CA VAL A 7 -10.55 -21.48 5.89
C VAL A 7 -11.24 -20.13 5.84
N VAL A 8 -12.55 -20.14 5.66
CA VAL A 8 -13.40 -18.95 5.74
C VAL A 8 -14.39 -19.14 6.89
N ARG A 9 -14.46 -18.17 7.78
CA ARG A 9 -15.47 -18.11 8.84
C ARG A 9 -16.17 -16.77 8.81
N ARG A 10 -17.49 -16.80 9.03
CA ARG A 10 -18.36 -15.63 8.96
C ARG A 10 -19.22 -15.55 10.22
N MET A 11 -19.42 -14.32 10.71
CA MET A 11 -20.18 -14.01 11.91
C MET A 11 -21.62 -13.67 11.56
N ASP A 12 -22.52 -14.04 12.46
CA ASP A 12 -23.93 -13.66 12.38
C ASP A 12 -24.14 -12.14 12.46
N GLU A 13 -25.29 -11.68 11.97
CA GLU A 13 -25.62 -10.24 11.85
C GLU A 13 -25.93 -9.55 13.20
N GLY A 14 -26.14 -10.31 14.28
CA GLY A 14 -26.58 -9.79 15.59
C GLY A 14 -25.54 -9.03 16.41
N ILE A 15 -24.28 -8.96 15.97
CA ILE A 15 -23.18 -8.33 16.70
C ILE A 15 -22.75 -7.03 16.02
N SER A 16 -22.63 -5.93 16.78
CA SER A 16 -22.10 -4.67 16.24
C SER A 16 -20.59 -4.76 16.03
N LEU A 17 -20.13 -4.54 14.79
CA LEU A 17 -18.71 -4.54 14.45
C LEU A 17 -18.12 -3.15 14.23
N ARG A 18 -18.92 -2.08 14.34
CA ARG A 18 -18.48 -0.69 14.10
C ARG A 18 -17.99 0.04 15.35
N GLU A 19 -17.97 -0.61 16.50
CA GLU A 19 -17.36 -0.06 17.71
C GLU A 19 -15.89 -0.48 17.81
N ASP A 20 -14.96 0.47 17.98
CA ASP A 20 -13.51 0.23 18.19
C ASP A 20 -12.78 -0.58 17.09
N TYR A 21 -13.34 -0.66 15.88
CA TYR A 21 -12.79 -1.43 14.75
C TYR A 21 -11.56 -0.78 14.09
N VAL A 22 -11.29 0.49 14.38
CA VAL A 22 -10.13 1.24 13.86
C VAL A 22 -9.12 1.56 14.98
N SER A 23 -9.61 1.86 16.18
CA SER A 23 -8.82 2.26 17.34
C SER A 23 -9.34 1.58 18.59
N LEU A 24 -8.47 0.87 19.33
CA LEU A 24 -8.86 0.30 20.61
C LEU A 24 -9.27 1.37 21.62
N PRO A 25 -10.25 1.09 22.48
CA PRO A 25 -10.70 2.02 23.49
C PRO A 25 -9.64 2.17 24.60
N LYS A 26 -9.79 3.22 25.42
CA LYS A 26 -8.87 3.50 26.53
C LYS A 26 -8.94 2.46 27.65
N ASP A 27 -10.04 1.74 27.78
CA ASP A 27 -10.27 0.72 28.79
C ASP A 27 -9.85 -0.69 28.33
N TYR A 28 -9.25 -0.82 27.13
CA TYR A 28 -8.59 -2.05 26.69
C TYR A 28 -7.64 -2.59 27.78
N GLY A 29 -7.72 -3.90 28.03
CA GLY A 29 -6.97 -4.58 29.09
C GLY A 29 -7.74 -4.72 30.41
N LYS A 30 -8.88 -4.04 30.58
CA LYS A 30 -9.78 -4.28 31.71
C LYS A 30 -10.70 -5.49 31.47
N LYS A 31 -11.16 -6.12 32.56
CA LYS A 31 -12.12 -7.23 32.50
C LYS A 31 -13.39 -6.88 31.72
N SER A 32 -13.88 -5.65 31.87
CA SER A 32 -15.08 -5.14 31.17
C SER A 32 -14.94 -5.24 29.64
N TYR A 33 -13.78 -4.88 29.10
CA TYR A 33 -13.52 -4.95 27.66
C TYR A 33 -13.64 -6.39 27.14
N PHE A 34 -12.99 -7.35 27.79
CA PHE A 34 -13.02 -8.77 27.40
C PHE A 34 -14.37 -9.46 27.67
N GLN A 35 -15.26 -8.84 28.44
CA GLN A 35 -16.62 -9.32 28.67
C GLN A 35 -17.62 -8.84 27.62
N ARG A 36 -17.25 -7.91 26.74
CA ARG A 36 -18.14 -7.45 25.68
C ARG A 36 -18.45 -8.60 24.69
N PRO A 37 -19.72 -8.79 24.29
CA PRO A 37 -20.10 -9.86 23.36
C PRO A 37 -19.38 -9.81 22.01
N ASP A 38 -19.18 -8.61 21.45
CA ASP A 38 -18.48 -8.43 20.18
C ASP A 38 -17.02 -8.87 20.26
N ILE A 39 -16.32 -8.51 21.34
CA ILE A 39 -14.93 -8.92 21.59
C ILE A 39 -14.81 -10.44 21.73
N GLN A 40 -15.73 -11.08 22.46
CA GLN A 40 -15.74 -12.53 22.61
C GLN A 40 -16.00 -13.25 21.29
N ALA A 41 -16.96 -12.75 20.49
CA ALA A 41 -17.27 -13.33 19.20
C ALA A 41 -16.11 -13.21 18.20
N ILE A 42 -15.47 -12.04 18.13
CA ILE A 42 -14.27 -11.83 17.28
C ILE A 42 -13.15 -12.77 17.70
N ARG A 43 -12.88 -12.86 19.01
CA ARG A 43 -11.87 -13.78 19.54
C ARG A 43 -12.17 -15.23 19.18
N ASN A 44 -13.41 -15.68 19.39
CA ASN A 44 -13.83 -17.05 19.08
C ASN A 44 -13.70 -17.35 17.59
N MET A 45 -14.09 -16.41 16.72
CA MET A 45 -13.95 -16.54 15.28
C MET A 45 -12.49 -16.67 14.82
N VAL A 46 -11.59 -15.85 15.37
CA VAL A 46 -10.15 -15.95 15.08
C VAL A 46 -9.63 -17.32 15.53
N PHE A 47 -10.00 -17.77 16.73
CA PHE A 47 -9.56 -19.05 17.26
C PHE A 47 -10.07 -20.21 16.41
N GLU A 48 -11.36 -20.25 16.11
CA GLU A 48 -11.96 -21.28 15.26
C GLU A 48 -11.28 -21.33 13.88
N THR A 49 -11.12 -20.17 13.23
CA THR A 49 -10.48 -20.07 11.92
C THR A 49 -9.06 -20.65 11.94
N LEU A 50 -8.28 -20.31 12.95
CA LEU A 50 -6.88 -20.75 13.07
C LEU A 50 -6.76 -22.21 13.55
N ASP A 51 -7.63 -22.67 14.45
CA ASP A 51 -7.65 -24.04 14.95
C ASP A 51 -8.05 -25.02 13.82
N VAL A 52 -9.06 -24.68 13.01
CA VAL A 52 -9.46 -25.49 11.85
C VAL A 52 -8.36 -25.50 10.78
N LEU A 53 -7.74 -24.34 10.51
CA LEU A 53 -6.64 -24.30 9.56
C LEU A 53 -5.45 -25.13 10.07
N GLU A 54 -5.14 -25.07 11.35
CA GLU A 54 -4.09 -25.88 11.97
C GLU A 54 -4.39 -27.39 11.85
N GLU A 55 -5.63 -27.81 12.14
CA GLU A 55 -6.03 -29.22 12.02
C GLU A 55 -5.81 -29.77 10.60
N LYS A 56 -6.13 -28.97 9.58
CA LYS A 56 -6.00 -29.38 8.18
C LYS A 56 -4.57 -29.35 7.66
N THR A 57 -3.72 -28.47 8.21
CA THR A 57 -2.46 -28.09 7.54
C THR A 57 -1.19 -28.24 8.37
N GLY A 58 -1.33 -28.43 9.69
CA GLY A 58 -0.23 -28.61 10.65
C GLY A 58 0.81 -27.48 10.69
N PHE A 59 0.43 -26.23 10.35
CA PHE A 59 1.39 -25.11 10.25
C PHE A 59 2.06 -24.77 11.59
N ARG A 60 1.39 -25.02 12.72
CA ARG A 60 1.87 -24.72 14.07
C ARG A 60 3.19 -25.41 14.36
N GLN A 61 3.44 -26.62 13.85
CA GLN A 61 4.71 -27.32 14.09
C GLN A 61 5.91 -26.46 13.64
N LYS A 62 5.77 -25.76 12.51
CA LYS A 62 6.80 -24.82 12.03
C LYS A 62 6.88 -23.57 12.91
N MET A 63 5.74 -23.06 13.37
CA MET A 63 5.66 -21.90 14.26
C MET A 63 6.35 -22.16 15.60
N GLU A 64 6.08 -23.29 16.25
CA GLU A 64 6.65 -23.68 17.55
C GLU A 64 8.16 -23.87 17.49
N LYS A 65 8.68 -24.41 16.37
CA LYS A 65 10.12 -24.59 16.14
C LYS A 65 10.85 -23.31 15.72
N SER A 66 10.11 -22.25 15.41
CA SER A 66 10.70 -20.99 15.00
C SER A 66 11.40 -20.30 16.17
N ARG A 67 12.36 -19.45 15.88
CA ARG A 67 13.02 -18.60 16.88
C ARG A 67 12.07 -17.51 17.39
N ARG A 68 11.19 -17.01 16.53
CA ARG A 68 10.28 -15.89 16.75
C ARG A 68 9.09 -15.98 15.81
N VAL A 69 7.93 -15.56 16.29
CA VAL A 69 6.77 -15.25 15.43
C VAL A 69 6.72 -13.75 15.16
N VAL A 70 6.80 -13.36 13.89
CA VAL A 70 6.66 -11.97 13.43
C VAL A 70 5.27 -11.79 12.85
N ILE A 71 4.48 -10.89 13.45
CA ILE A 71 3.11 -10.60 13.02
C ILE A 71 3.09 -9.21 12.39
N LYS A 72 2.61 -9.13 11.15
CA LYS A 72 2.49 -7.88 10.40
C LYS A 72 1.03 -7.55 10.12
N PRO A 73 0.47 -6.52 10.77
CA PRO A 73 -0.82 -5.96 10.38
C PRO A 73 -0.73 -5.23 9.02
N ASN A 74 -1.80 -4.55 8.64
CA ASN A 74 -1.84 -3.55 7.59
C ASN A 74 -2.22 -2.19 8.19
N LEU A 75 -1.28 -1.26 8.34
CA LEU A 75 -1.53 0.03 9.00
C LEU A 75 -1.31 1.27 8.12
N VAL A 76 -1.18 1.15 6.79
CA VAL A 76 -0.87 2.23 5.82
C VAL A 76 -0.98 3.66 6.39
N SER A 77 -2.17 4.05 6.85
CA SER A 77 -2.36 4.96 7.99
C SER A 77 -3.57 4.45 8.80
N VAL A 78 -3.89 5.09 9.92
CA VAL A 78 -5.04 4.74 10.78
C VAL A 78 -5.94 5.98 10.89
N TYR A 79 -7.17 5.88 10.40
CA TYR A 79 -8.09 7.01 10.25
C TYR A 79 -9.17 6.99 11.31
N HIS A 80 -8.78 7.26 12.56
CA HIS A 80 -9.67 7.54 13.68
C HIS A 80 -9.60 9.03 14.03
N LYS A 81 -10.73 9.74 13.99
CA LYS A 81 -10.88 11.18 14.29
C LYS A 81 -9.82 12.02 13.56
N SER A 82 -9.65 11.70 12.28
CA SER A 82 -8.55 12.17 11.42
C SER A 82 -8.84 13.51 10.72
N GLY A 83 -9.94 14.18 11.09
CA GLY A 83 -10.37 15.45 10.49
C GLY A 83 -11.19 15.32 9.20
N MET A 84 -11.60 14.09 8.87
CA MET A 84 -12.49 13.74 7.77
C MET A 84 -13.97 13.84 8.18
N TYR A 85 -14.89 13.49 7.28
CA TYR A 85 -16.33 13.55 7.55
C TYR A 85 -16.78 12.53 8.60
N GLU A 86 -16.37 11.27 8.45
CA GLU A 86 -16.61 10.24 9.46
C GLU A 86 -15.48 10.23 10.48
N ASP A 87 -15.80 9.75 11.69
CA ASP A 87 -14.79 9.53 12.72
C ASP A 87 -13.89 8.35 12.38
N ASP A 88 -14.39 7.30 11.72
CA ASP A 88 -13.68 6.04 11.52
C ASP A 88 -13.78 5.50 10.09
N TYR A 89 -12.64 5.08 9.55
CA TYR A 89 -12.55 4.41 8.27
C TYR A 89 -11.73 3.09 8.39
N PRO A 90 -12.15 1.98 7.73
CA PRO A 90 -11.53 0.66 7.90
C PRO A 90 -10.32 0.44 6.96
N GLU A 91 -9.37 1.36 6.86
CA GLU A 91 -8.18 1.16 6.02
C GLU A 91 -7.21 0.14 6.59
N SER A 92 -7.14 0.04 7.91
CA SER A 92 -6.16 -0.72 8.65
C SER A 92 -6.75 -1.95 9.32
N THR A 93 -5.93 -2.97 9.56
CA THR A 93 -6.32 -4.17 10.29
C THR A 93 -7.01 -3.81 11.60
N ASP A 94 -8.15 -4.45 11.84
CA ASP A 94 -8.92 -4.31 13.07
C ASP A 94 -8.06 -4.72 14.27
N PRO A 95 -7.87 -3.83 15.26
CA PRO A 95 -7.01 -4.14 16.39
C PRO A 95 -7.57 -5.25 17.30
N ARG A 96 -8.89 -5.51 17.26
CA ARG A 96 -9.52 -6.62 17.99
C ARG A 96 -9.15 -7.96 17.38
N VAL A 97 -9.04 -8.03 16.05
CA VAL A 97 -8.51 -9.22 15.33
C VAL A 97 -7.03 -9.41 15.69
N MET A 98 -6.24 -8.34 15.68
CA MET A 98 -4.82 -8.44 16.06
C MET A 98 -4.62 -8.94 17.48
N ASP A 99 -5.42 -8.47 18.44
CA ASP A 99 -5.36 -8.94 19.82
C ASP A 99 -5.64 -10.45 19.93
N ALA A 100 -6.71 -10.92 19.27
CA ALA A 100 -7.08 -12.33 19.24
C ALA A 100 -6.03 -13.21 18.53
N VAL A 101 -5.43 -12.73 17.43
CA VAL A 101 -4.33 -13.45 16.74
C VAL A 101 -3.12 -13.57 17.68
N VAL A 102 -2.73 -12.49 18.35
CA VAL A 102 -1.63 -12.52 19.33
C VAL A 102 -1.95 -13.52 20.44
N GLU A 103 -3.16 -13.47 20.99
CA GLU A 103 -3.59 -14.39 22.05
C GLU A 103 -3.52 -15.86 21.60
N TRP A 104 -3.99 -16.16 20.39
CA TRP A 104 -3.94 -17.52 19.86
C TRP A 104 -2.49 -18.01 19.72
N VAL A 105 -1.60 -17.19 19.17
CA VAL A 105 -0.17 -17.51 19.03
C VAL A 105 0.49 -17.75 20.39
N GLN A 106 0.11 -16.99 21.43
CA GLN A 106 0.67 -17.12 22.78
C GLN A 106 0.44 -18.47 23.44
N LYS A 107 -0.56 -19.25 23.00
CA LYS A 107 -0.77 -20.63 23.45
C LYS A 107 0.42 -21.53 23.09
N TYR A 108 1.15 -21.20 22.03
CA TYR A 108 2.16 -22.07 21.42
C TYR A 108 3.54 -21.42 21.30
N HIS A 109 3.63 -20.09 21.38
CA HIS A 109 4.90 -19.38 21.20
C HIS A 109 5.01 -18.11 22.06
N LYS A 110 6.16 -17.95 22.76
CA LYS A 110 6.38 -16.84 23.71
C LYS A 110 7.05 -15.61 23.11
N ASN A 111 7.95 -15.79 22.13
CA ASN A 111 8.70 -14.69 21.51
C ASN A 111 7.94 -14.18 20.27
N ILE A 112 7.07 -13.20 20.48
CA ILE A 112 6.21 -12.60 19.45
C ILE A 112 6.67 -11.16 19.20
N LEU A 113 6.71 -10.74 17.94
CA LEU A 113 7.02 -9.37 17.52
C LEU A 113 5.95 -8.85 16.56
N ILE A 114 5.28 -7.77 16.94
CA ILE A 114 4.45 -6.99 16.02
C ILE A 114 5.35 -6.02 15.26
N ALA A 115 5.30 -6.06 13.93
CA ALA A 115 6.20 -5.28 13.08
C ALA A 115 5.47 -4.69 11.87
N GLU A 116 5.59 -3.38 11.67
CA GLU A 116 4.99 -2.68 10.54
C GLU A 116 5.80 -1.45 10.14
N SER A 117 5.59 -0.96 8.93
CA SER A 117 5.89 0.40 8.52
C SER A 117 4.75 1.00 7.69
N SER A 118 4.17 2.09 8.22
CA SER A 118 3.09 2.86 7.60
C SER A 118 3.51 3.50 6.27
N GLY A 119 2.58 4.05 5.49
CA GLY A 119 2.85 4.72 4.23
C GLY A 119 3.53 6.06 4.46
N LYS A 120 4.60 6.38 3.72
CA LYS A 120 5.28 7.68 3.80
C LYS A 120 4.27 8.83 3.55
N PRO A 121 4.32 9.93 4.33
CA PRO A 121 5.23 10.23 5.44
C PRO A 121 4.69 9.82 6.83
N MET A 122 3.63 9.02 6.91
CA MET A 122 2.98 8.63 8.16
C MET A 122 3.95 7.90 9.09
N PRO A 123 4.25 8.45 10.29
CA PRO A 123 5.09 7.76 11.27
C PRO A 123 4.36 6.54 11.80
N THR A 124 4.99 5.37 11.75
CA THR A 124 4.34 4.14 12.22
C THR A 124 4.05 4.17 13.72
N ALA A 125 4.86 4.90 14.49
CA ALA A 125 4.62 5.12 15.91
C ALA A 125 3.25 5.79 16.17
N THR A 126 2.87 6.76 15.34
CA THR A 126 1.55 7.39 15.39
C THR A 126 0.46 6.37 15.11
N SER A 127 0.58 5.61 14.01
CA SER A 127 -0.37 4.56 13.64
C SER A 127 -0.54 3.51 14.75
N PHE A 128 0.54 3.10 15.42
CA PHE A 128 0.49 2.17 16.55
C PHE A 128 -0.29 2.74 17.75
N ARG A 129 -0.12 4.02 18.07
CA ARG A 129 -0.83 4.66 19.18
C ARG A 129 -2.31 4.85 18.88
N ILE A 130 -2.64 5.26 17.65
CA ILE A 130 -4.04 5.44 17.22
C ILE A 130 -4.73 4.08 17.27
N SER A 131 -4.28 3.11 16.47
CA SER A 131 -4.89 1.77 16.41
C SER A 131 -4.92 1.04 17.75
N GLY A 132 -3.93 1.28 18.61
CA GLY A 132 -3.77 0.58 19.88
C GLY A 132 -2.87 -0.65 19.81
N MET A 133 -2.12 -0.85 18.72
CA MET A 133 -1.07 -1.89 18.67
C MET A 133 -0.05 -1.74 19.82
N ASP A 134 0.21 -0.52 20.27
CA ASP A 134 1.06 -0.26 21.43
C ASP A 134 0.43 -0.74 22.74
N ARG A 135 -0.88 -0.60 22.88
CA ARG A 135 -1.68 -1.14 23.99
C ARG A 135 -1.67 -2.67 23.96
N ILE A 136 -1.90 -3.28 22.80
CA ILE A 136 -1.82 -4.74 22.62
C ILE A 136 -0.44 -5.26 23.01
N ALA A 137 0.63 -4.67 22.47
CA ALA A 137 1.99 -5.11 22.73
C ALA A 137 2.36 -5.05 24.22
N ARG A 138 1.94 -3.99 24.93
CA ARG A 138 2.14 -3.88 26.39
C ARG A 138 1.33 -4.92 27.16
N PHE A 139 0.04 -5.05 26.88
CA PHE A 139 -0.86 -5.97 27.59
C PHE A 139 -0.47 -7.44 27.38
N ARG A 140 -0.22 -7.82 26.12
CA ARG A 140 0.18 -9.17 25.71
C ARG A 140 1.69 -9.41 25.89
N LYS A 141 2.49 -8.41 26.30
CA LYS A 141 3.94 -8.53 26.53
C LYS A 141 4.71 -9.01 25.28
N THR A 142 4.39 -8.46 24.12
CA THR A 142 5.08 -8.74 22.85
C THR A 142 6.09 -7.65 22.51
N GLY A 143 6.99 -7.92 21.57
CA GLY A 143 7.74 -6.86 20.91
C GLY A 143 6.83 -6.01 20.01
N LEU A 144 7.21 -4.75 19.80
CA LEU A 144 6.61 -3.84 18.83
C LEU A 144 7.72 -3.03 18.14
N VAL A 145 7.76 -3.04 16.81
CA VAL A 145 8.83 -2.35 16.06
C VAL A 145 8.31 -1.58 14.85
N THR A 146 8.85 -0.37 14.69
CA THR A 146 8.68 0.46 13.49
C THR A 146 9.76 0.13 12.47
N LEU A 147 9.40 -0.58 11.41
CA LEU A 147 10.34 -1.11 10.41
C LEU A 147 11.10 0.00 9.68
N GLU A 148 10.51 1.18 9.52
CA GLU A 148 11.15 2.33 8.89
C GLU A 148 12.33 2.89 9.70
N THR A 149 12.54 2.46 10.94
CA THR A 149 13.70 2.89 11.73
C THR A 149 14.71 1.77 11.96
N CYS A 150 14.50 0.61 11.35
CA CYS A 150 15.37 -0.54 11.50
C CYS A 150 16.53 -0.52 10.49
N PRO A 151 17.71 -1.00 10.90
CA PRO A 151 18.75 -1.36 9.94
C PRO A 151 18.22 -2.38 8.93
N VAL A 152 18.85 -2.43 7.76
CA VAL A 152 18.48 -3.34 6.67
C VAL A 152 19.61 -4.25 6.24
N ARG A 153 19.25 -5.44 5.76
CA ARG A 153 20.13 -6.34 5.03
C ARG A 153 19.72 -6.39 3.57
N ARG A 154 20.70 -6.41 2.67
CA ARG A 154 20.46 -6.40 1.23
C ARG A 154 20.62 -7.79 0.62
N TYR A 155 19.77 -8.06 -0.36
CA TYR A 155 19.76 -9.26 -1.18
C TYR A 155 19.67 -8.87 -2.66
N LEU A 156 20.27 -9.70 -3.50
CA LEU A 156 20.07 -9.70 -4.94
C LEU A 156 19.00 -10.76 -5.26
N LEU A 157 18.12 -10.46 -6.20
CA LEU A 157 17.05 -11.33 -6.68
C LEU A 157 17.35 -11.71 -8.15
N PRO A 158 18.06 -12.82 -8.43
CA PRO A 158 18.47 -13.18 -9.78
C PRO A 158 17.31 -13.39 -10.76
N LYS A 159 16.17 -13.88 -10.28
CA LYS A 159 14.94 -14.12 -11.07
C LYS A 159 14.04 -12.89 -11.21
N ALA A 160 14.31 -11.81 -10.48
CA ALA A 160 13.45 -10.64 -10.49
C ALA A 160 13.53 -9.89 -11.83
N LYS A 161 12.38 -9.39 -12.31
CA LYS A 161 12.30 -8.58 -13.53
C LYS A 161 12.61 -7.11 -13.26
N VAL A 162 12.12 -6.56 -12.14
CA VAL A 162 12.14 -5.13 -11.85
C VAL A 162 12.95 -4.83 -10.60
N MET A 163 12.52 -5.31 -9.45
CA MET A 163 13.16 -5.08 -8.18
C MET A 163 14.26 -6.11 -7.96
N LYS A 164 15.37 -5.95 -8.68
CA LYS A 164 16.51 -6.88 -8.61
C LYS A 164 17.32 -6.75 -7.33
N GLU A 165 17.29 -5.58 -6.71
CA GLU A 165 17.83 -5.30 -5.38
C GLU A 165 16.67 -5.21 -4.39
N ILE A 166 16.76 -5.95 -3.27
CA ILE A 166 15.82 -5.80 -2.17
C ILE A 166 16.54 -5.60 -0.84
N MET A 167 15.98 -4.73 0.00
CA MET A 167 16.47 -4.45 1.35
C MET A 167 15.41 -4.89 2.35
N ILE A 168 15.81 -5.73 3.29
CA ILE A 168 14.95 -6.35 4.30
C ILE A 168 15.34 -5.80 5.67
N PRO A 169 14.43 -5.15 6.42
CA PRO A 169 14.69 -4.75 7.79
C PRO A 169 15.08 -5.93 8.68
N PHE A 170 15.98 -5.70 9.64
CA PHE A 170 16.48 -6.75 10.53
C PHE A 170 15.41 -7.63 11.20
N PRO A 171 14.24 -7.09 11.64
CA PRO A 171 13.15 -7.91 12.15
C PRO A 171 12.64 -9.01 11.22
N PHE A 172 12.80 -8.86 9.90
CA PHE A 172 12.37 -9.82 8.88
C PHE A 172 13.52 -10.68 8.32
N VAL A 173 14.76 -10.47 8.75
CA VAL A 173 15.90 -11.27 8.27
C VAL A 173 15.74 -12.74 8.64
N GLY A 174 15.23 -13.03 9.84
CA GLY A 174 14.99 -14.43 10.23
C GLY A 174 13.86 -15.09 9.44
N VAL A 175 12.89 -14.33 8.92
CA VAL A 175 11.88 -14.83 7.99
C VAL A 175 12.54 -15.25 6.68
N VAL A 176 13.39 -14.40 6.11
CA VAL A 176 14.15 -14.70 4.88
C VAL A 176 15.09 -15.90 5.06
N GLU A 177 15.65 -16.08 6.25
CA GLU A 177 16.54 -17.21 6.59
C GLU A 177 15.77 -18.48 7.00
N GLY A 178 14.42 -18.46 7.04
CA GLY A 178 13.61 -19.60 7.46
C GLY A 178 13.67 -19.93 8.96
N LYS A 179 14.13 -18.99 9.79
CA LYS A 179 14.28 -19.13 11.25
C LYS A 179 13.11 -18.57 12.04
N ASP A 180 12.42 -17.57 11.50
CA ASP A 180 11.26 -16.94 12.13
C ASP A 180 9.99 -17.32 11.36
N PHE A 181 8.86 -17.39 12.05
CA PHE A 181 7.54 -17.65 11.46
C PHE A 181 6.83 -16.32 11.16
N TYR A 182 6.34 -16.13 9.94
CA TYR A 182 5.75 -14.87 9.49
C TYR A 182 4.23 -14.97 9.30
N ILE A 183 3.48 -14.21 10.10
CA ILE A 183 2.03 -14.05 9.96
C ILE A 183 1.71 -12.69 9.34
N SER A 184 1.03 -12.66 8.19
CA SER A 184 0.47 -11.45 7.59
C SER A 184 -1.01 -11.33 7.95
N VAL A 185 -1.42 -10.18 8.47
CA VAL A 185 -2.83 -9.90 8.85
C VAL A 185 -3.35 -8.71 8.06
N PRO A 186 -3.58 -8.85 6.74
CA PRO A 186 -4.03 -7.75 5.89
C PRO A 186 -5.52 -7.42 6.08
N LYS A 187 -5.95 -6.26 5.59
CA LYS A 187 -7.36 -5.89 5.46
C LYS A 187 -7.94 -6.34 4.11
N LEU A 188 -9.18 -6.85 4.11
CA LEU A 188 -10.00 -7.08 2.91
C LEU A 188 -10.41 -5.72 2.31
N LYS A 189 -9.64 -5.22 1.34
CA LYS A 189 -9.92 -3.91 0.74
C LYS A 189 -9.45 -3.76 -0.71
N THR A 190 -10.13 -2.87 -1.44
CA THR A 190 -9.74 -2.48 -2.81
C THR A 190 -8.42 -1.71 -2.81
N ASN A 191 -7.84 -1.47 -4.00
CA ASN A 191 -6.63 -0.69 -4.17
C ASN A 191 -6.48 -0.08 -5.58
N LEU A 192 -6.15 1.21 -5.67
CA LEU A 192 -5.98 1.94 -6.94
C LEU A 192 -4.83 1.39 -7.80
N TYR A 193 -3.81 0.81 -7.18
CA TYR A 193 -2.61 0.37 -7.90
C TYR A 193 -2.80 -1.03 -8.50
N THR A 194 -3.45 -1.92 -7.76
CA THR A 194 -3.38 -3.38 -7.97
C THR A 194 -4.74 -4.07 -7.82
N ARG A 195 -5.83 -3.30 -7.86
CA ARG A 195 -7.23 -3.70 -7.60
C ARG A 195 -7.53 -4.05 -6.15
N VAL A 196 -6.65 -4.76 -5.44
CA VAL A 196 -6.87 -5.24 -4.05
C VAL A 196 -5.62 -5.07 -3.15
N THR A 197 -5.79 -5.12 -1.83
CA THR A 197 -4.68 -5.09 -0.86
C THR A 197 -4.23 -6.47 -0.41
N LEU A 198 -4.99 -7.16 0.43
CA LEU A 198 -4.79 -8.57 0.83
C LEU A 198 -3.35 -8.95 1.25
N GLY A 199 -3.04 -10.25 1.27
CA GLY A 199 -1.90 -10.89 1.90
C GLY A 199 -0.55 -10.57 1.30
N PHE A 200 -0.27 -10.97 0.07
CA PHE A 200 1.10 -10.89 -0.45
C PHE A 200 1.52 -9.45 -0.77
N LYS A 201 0.59 -8.59 -1.19
CA LYS A 201 0.89 -7.17 -1.37
C LYS A 201 1.11 -6.45 -0.04
N ASN A 202 0.53 -6.92 1.08
CA ASN A 202 0.83 -6.34 2.40
C ASN A 202 2.33 -6.37 2.71
N ALA A 203 3.08 -7.36 2.18
CA ALA A 203 4.53 -7.44 2.33
C ALA A 203 5.30 -6.23 1.77
N MET A 204 4.71 -5.42 0.88
CA MET A 204 5.27 -4.12 0.45
C MET A 204 5.56 -3.21 1.67
N GLY A 205 4.78 -3.32 2.75
CA GLY A 205 5.01 -2.62 4.03
C GLY A 205 6.27 -3.08 4.79
N VAL A 206 6.92 -4.17 4.37
CA VAL A 206 8.19 -4.63 4.97
C VAL A 206 9.38 -3.84 4.43
N ILE A 207 9.38 -3.48 3.14
CA ILE A 207 10.56 -2.86 2.52
C ILE A 207 10.66 -1.36 2.84
N PRO A 208 11.87 -0.77 2.81
CA PRO A 208 12.09 0.65 3.12
C PRO A 208 11.38 1.64 2.17
N TYR A 209 11.16 2.88 2.63
CA TYR A 209 10.37 3.90 1.92
C TYR A 209 10.88 4.20 0.51
N ALA A 210 12.17 4.51 0.35
CA ALA A 210 12.67 4.84 -0.98
C ALA A 210 12.59 3.61 -1.91
N LEU A 211 12.73 2.40 -1.37
CA LEU A 211 12.58 1.18 -2.16
C LEU A 211 11.12 0.91 -2.53
N ARG A 212 10.13 1.29 -1.70
CA ARG A 212 8.70 1.26 -2.07
C ARG A 212 8.38 2.20 -3.24
N GLU A 213 9.04 3.35 -3.32
CA GLU A 213 8.83 4.36 -4.37
C GLU A 213 9.48 3.95 -5.71
N ARG A 214 10.66 3.30 -5.69
CA ARG A 214 11.33 2.81 -6.90
C ARG A 214 10.44 1.89 -7.73
N ASN A 215 10.32 2.15 -9.04
CA ASN A 215 9.53 1.34 -9.97
C ASN A 215 8.05 1.13 -9.57
N HIS A 216 7.51 2.02 -8.73
CA HIS A 216 6.08 2.05 -8.42
C HIS A 216 5.37 2.84 -9.51
N SER A 217 5.43 2.30 -10.72
CA SER A 217 4.86 2.82 -11.97
C SER A 217 3.99 1.73 -12.60
N TYR A 218 3.83 1.71 -13.93
CA TYR A 218 3.18 0.63 -14.68
C TYR A 218 3.80 -0.76 -14.49
N ARG A 219 4.90 -0.85 -13.73
CA ARG A 219 5.62 -2.07 -13.39
C ARG A 219 5.35 -2.55 -11.95
N ILE A 220 4.37 -1.97 -11.27
CA ILE A 220 4.04 -2.30 -9.88
C ILE A 220 3.69 -3.78 -9.70
N ASP A 221 3.00 -4.39 -10.66
CA ASP A 221 2.64 -5.81 -10.64
C ASP A 221 3.88 -6.70 -10.70
N GLU A 222 4.79 -6.42 -11.64
CA GLU A 222 6.06 -7.13 -11.76
C GLU A 222 6.92 -6.99 -10.48
N LYS A 223 6.94 -5.79 -9.90
CA LYS A 223 7.67 -5.50 -8.66
C LYS A 223 7.12 -6.28 -7.47
N LEU A 224 5.80 -6.33 -7.32
CA LEU A 224 5.16 -7.07 -6.23
C LEU A 224 5.36 -8.58 -6.40
N ALA A 225 5.27 -9.09 -7.63
CA ALA A 225 5.59 -10.48 -7.92
C ALA A 225 7.08 -10.80 -7.65
N ASP A 226 8.02 -9.85 -7.83
CA ASP A 226 9.43 -10.04 -7.46
C ASP A 226 9.61 -10.29 -5.94
N MET A 227 8.73 -9.73 -5.09
CA MET A 227 8.82 -9.90 -3.64
C MET A 227 8.58 -11.33 -3.19
N LEU A 228 7.75 -12.08 -3.93
CA LEU A 228 7.44 -13.47 -3.62
C LEU A 228 8.67 -14.39 -3.71
N TYR A 229 9.76 -13.99 -4.37
CA TYR A 229 11.01 -14.77 -4.33
C TYR A 229 11.67 -14.80 -2.95
N ILE A 230 11.35 -13.88 -2.04
CA ILE A 230 12.10 -13.73 -0.78
C ILE A 230 11.22 -13.52 0.45
N LEU A 231 10.03 -12.94 0.29
CA LEU A 231 9.09 -12.67 1.38
C LEU A 231 7.75 -13.35 1.06
N LYS A 232 7.53 -14.50 1.68
CA LYS A 232 6.22 -15.19 1.70
C LYS A 232 5.78 -15.35 3.16
N PRO A 233 4.56 -14.93 3.53
CA PRO A 233 4.02 -15.30 4.84
C PRO A 233 3.86 -16.81 4.94
N ASP A 234 4.09 -17.33 6.14
CA ASP A 234 3.79 -18.72 6.49
C ASP A 234 2.30 -18.92 6.77
N LEU A 235 1.63 -17.84 7.15
CA LEU A 235 0.21 -17.75 7.42
C LEU A 235 -0.31 -16.37 7.02
N THR A 236 -1.38 -16.33 6.24
CA THR A 236 -2.14 -15.11 5.94
C THR A 236 -3.50 -15.23 6.60
N LEU A 237 -3.90 -14.23 7.40
CA LEU A 237 -5.25 -14.08 7.95
C LEU A 237 -5.82 -12.74 7.50
N ILE A 238 -6.67 -12.75 6.48
CA ILE A 238 -7.32 -11.56 5.95
C ILE A 238 -8.47 -11.17 6.89
N ASP A 239 -8.34 -9.98 7.47
CA ASP A 239 -9.40 -9.31 8.23
C ASP A 239 -10.44 -8.74 7.26
N GLY A 240 -11.60 -9.37 7.23
CA GLY A 240 -12.80 -8.89 6.55
C GLY A 240 -13.97 -8.73 7.52
N LEU A 241 -13.74 -8.39 8.79
CA LEU A 241 -14.87 -8.09 9.69
C LEU A 241 -15.63 -6.88 9.16
N VAL A 242 -14.90 -5.79 8.96
CA VAL A 242 -15.32 -4.62 8.19
C VAL A 242 -14.29 -4.40 7.10
N GLY A 243 -14.66 -4.71 5.86
CA GLY A 243 -13.86 -4.47 4.66
C GLY A 243 -13.84 -3.00 4.25
N GLY A 244 -13.03 -2.67 3.25
CA GLY A 244 -12.91 -1.31 2.71
C GLY A 244 -13.00 -1.25 1.19
N GLU A 245 -13.92 -0.45 0.65
CA GLU A 245 -14.06 -0.24 -0.79
C GLU A 245 -13.78 1.20 -1.24
N GLY A 246 -13.77 1.43 -2.56
CA GLY A 246 -13.50 2.74 -3.17
C GLY A 246 -12.05 2.92 -3.62
N ASN A 247 -11.61 4.18 -3.74
CA ASN A 247 -10.36 4.58 -4.39
C ASN A 247 -9.18 4.60 -3.41
N THR A 248 -8.77 3.42 -2.93
CA THR A 248 -7.77 3.28 -1.87
C THR A 248 -6.34 3.44 -2.39
N PRO A 249 -5.42 4.02 -1.59
CA PRO A 249 -5.05 3.45 -0.29
C PRO A 249 -5.85 4.00 0.90
N ALA A 250 -6.45 5.19 0.77
CA ALA A 250 -7.33 5.84 1.75
C ALA A 250 -7.94 7.14 1.19
N PRO A 251 -9.07 7.64 1.73
CA PRO A 251 -9.97 6.95 2.66
C PRO A 251 -10.80 5.84 2.00
N VAL A 252 -11.40 4.94 2.77
CA VAL A 252 -12.21 3.81 2.25
C VAL A 252 -13.59 3.72 2.87
N ASP A 253 -14.60 3.37 2.07
CA ASP A 253 -15.95 3.15 2.59
C ASP A 253 -16.07 1.76 3.24
N PRO A 254 -16.76 1.63 4.39
CA PRO A 254 -16.88 0.36 5.09
C PRO A 254 -17.83 -0.61 4.37
N VAL A 255 -17.41 -1.87 4.25
CA VAL A 255 -18.24 -3.00 3.79
C VAL A 255 -18.41 -4.01 4.93
N ASP A 256 -19.63 -4.25 5.39
CA ASP A 256 -19.91 -5.19 6.49
C ASP A 256 -19.85 -6.65 5.99
N CYS A 257 -18.65 -7.23 5.99
CA CYS A 257 -18.39 -8.57 5.45
C CYS A 257 -18.45 -9.67 6.52
N ARG A 258 -18.14 -9.31 7.79
CA ARG A 258 -18.23 -10.17 8.97
C ARG A 258 -17.41 -11.46 8.88
N LEU A 259 -16.31 -11.47 8.14
CA LEU A 259 -15.59 -12.72 7.87
C LEU A 259 -14.07 -12.62 8.08
N LEU A 260 -13.46 -13.77 8.29
CA LEU A 260 -12.02 -13.97 8.24
C LEU A 260 -11.69 -15.02 7.18
N ILE A 261 -10.56 -14.83 6.51
CA ILE A 261 -10.03 -15.76 5.50
C ILE A 261 -8.61 -16.12 5.93
N ALA A 262 -8.30 -17.40 6.12
CA ALA A 262 -6.97 -17.82 6.54
C ALA A 262 -6.41 -18.94 5.66
N GLY A 263 -5.12 -18.87 5.34
CA GLY A 263 -4.42 -19.89 4.58
C GLY A 263 -2.90 -19.75 4.63
N LYS A 264 -2.19 -20.82 4.27
CA LYS A 264 -0.71 -20.85 4.24
C LYS A 264 -0.15 -20.36 2.91
N ASP A 265 -0.86 -20.60 1.82
CA ASP A 265 -0.49 -20.09 0.52
C ASP A 265 -1.09 -18.68 0.33
N PRO A 266 -0.27 -17.62 0.29
CA PRO A 266 -0.78 -16.26 0.21
C PRO A 266 -1.48 -15.96 -1.12
N VAL A 267 -1.11 -16.64 -2.22
CA VAL A 267 -1.72 -16.40 -3.53
C VAL A 267 -3.10 -17.02 -3.55
N ALA A 268 -3.24 -18.28 -3.10
CA ALA A 268 -4.54 -18.95 -3.01
C ALA A 268 -5.48 -18.22 -2.03
N THR A 269 -4.97 -17.79 -0.88
CA THR A 269 -5.75 -17.03 0.12
C THR A 269 -6.24 -15.70 -0.45
N ASP A 270 -5.38 -14.97 -1.17
CA ASP A 270 -5.75 -13.70 -1.80
C ASP A 270 -6.72 -13.88 -2.98
N ARG A 271 -6.63 -14.98 -3.74
CA ARG A 271 -7.61 -15.32 -4.79
C ARG A 271 -9.01 -15.54 -4.21
N VAL A 272 -9.12 -16.25 -3.08
CA VAL A 272 -10.40 -16.40 -2.35
C VAL A 272 -10.92 -15.04 -1.90
N GLY A 273 -10.05 -14.19 -1.33
CA GLY A 273 -10.41 -12.81 -0.97
C GLY A 273 -10.92 -11.98 -2.15
N CYS A 274 -10.32 -12.10 -3.33
CA CYS A 274 -10.78 -11.40 -4.55
C CYS A 274 -12.20 -11.82 -4.94
N ARG A 275 -12.48 -13.13 -4.93
CA ARG A 275 -13.82 -13.66 -5.26
C ARG A 275 -14.87 -13.20 -4.26
N ILE A 276 -14.55 -13.18 -2.97
CA ILE A 276 -15.43 -12.66 -1.92
C ILE A 276 -15.74 -11.17 -2.15
N MET A 277 -14.75 -10.40 -2.61
CA MET A 277 -14.96 -8.99 -2.96
C MET A 277 -15.75 -8.80 -4.28
N GLY A 278 -16.02 -9.86 -5.03
CA GLY A 278 -16.69 -9.78 -6.34
C GLY A 278 -15.77 -9.44 -7.50
N PHE A 279 -14.46 -9.70 -7.38
CA PHE A 279 -13.50 -9.57 -8.47
C PHE A 279 -13.05 -10.94 -8.96
N ASP A 280 -12.92 -11.08 -10.28
CA ASP A 280 -12.23 -12.22 -10.87
C ASP A 280 -10.71 -12.04 -10.71
N PRO A 281 -10.01 -12.89 -9.95
CA PRO A 281 -8.56 -12.81 -9.83
C PRO A 281 -7.84 -12.97 -11.19
N ASP A 282 -8.42 -13.68 -12.15
CA ASP A 282 -7.78 -13.93 -13.45
C ASP A 282 -7.81 -12.71 -14.38
N GLU A 283 -8.62 -11.71 -14.07
CA GLU A 283 -8.65 -10.40 -14.74
C GLU A 283 -7.72 -9.36 -14.10
N ILE A 284 -7.11 -9.67 -12.94
CA ILE A 284 -6.26 -8.74 -12.21
C ILE A 284 -4.79 -8.92 -12.66
N PRO A 285 -4.12 -7.88 -13.21
CA PRO A 285 -2.76 -7.99 -13.74
C PRO A 285 -1.73 -8.53 -12.73
N LEU A 286 -1.88 -8.18 -11.46
CA LEU A 286 -1.04 -8.69 -10.39
C LEU A 286 -1.07 -10.22 -10.29
N PHE A 287 -2.26 -10.83 -10.34
CA PHE A 287 -2.40 -12.28 -10.25
C PHE A 287 -1.96 -12.96 -11.55
N GLN A 288 -2.22 -12.36 -12.71
CA GLN A 288 -1.69 -12.84 -13.99
C GLN A 288 -0.15 -12.89 -13.99
N GLU A 289 0.50 -11.88 -13.43
CA GLU A 289 1.97 -11.85 -13.34
C GLU A 289 2.52 -12.86 -12.32
N VAL A 290 1.78 -13.14 -11.24
CA VAL A 290 2.11 -14.19 -10.26
C VAL A 290 1.95 -15.59 -10.86
N GLU A 291 0.86 -15.84 -11.59
CA GLU A 291 0.60 -17.07 -12.35
C GLU A 291 1.72 -17.34 -13.37
N LYS A 292 2.05 -16.35 -14.19
CA LYS A 292 3.12 -16.42 -15.20
C LYS A 292 4.48 -16.83 -14.63
N ARG A 293 4.71 -16.60 -13.33
CA ARG A 293 5.97 -16.90 -12.64
C ARG A 293 5.94 -18.21 -11.85
N GLY A 294 4.82 -18.93 -11.87
CA GLY A 294 4.64 -20.21 -11.17
C GLY A 294 4.52 -20.05 -9.65
N PHE A 295 3.99 -18.92 -9.18
CA PHE A 295 3.68 -18.72 -7.76
C PHE A 295 2.24 -19.08 -7.40
N SER A 296 1.39 -19.26 -8.40
CA SER A 296 0.08 -19.87 -8.24
C SER A 296 0.24 -21.38 -8.36
N HIS A 297 -0.31 -22.13 -7.40
CA HIS A 297 -0.14 -23.58 -7.34
C HIS A 297 -1.45 -24.35 -7.59
N GLY A 298 -2.50 -23.66 -8.04
CA GLY A 298 -3.83 -24.23 -8.30
C GLY A 298 -4.94 -23.54 -7.51
N GLU A 299 -6.14 -24.10 -7.61
CA GLU A 299 -7.33 -23.58 -6.92
C GLU A 299 -7.36 -23.99 -5.45
N ALA A 300 -7.87 -23.08 -4.61
CA ALA A 300 -7.94 -23.28 -3.16
C ALA A 300 -8.99 -24.34 -2.79
N GLN A 301 -8.67 -25.16 -1.79
CA GLN A 301 -9.65 -26.03 -1.13
C GLN A 301 -10.28 -25.24 0.01
N VAL A 302 -11.47 -24.69 -0.22
CA VAL A 302 -12.12 -23.81 0.75
C VAL A 302 -12.92 -24.61 1.77
N ASP A 303 -12.65 -24.35 3.05
CA ASP A 303 -13.48 -24.79 4.18
C ASP A 303 -14.30 -23.61 4.70
N GLY A 304 -15.62 -23.64 4.46
CA GLY A 304 -16.54 -22.55 4.74
C GLY A 304 -17.19 -21.97 3.48
N GLU A 305 -18.02 -20.96 3.66
CA GLU A 305 -18.73 -20.29 2.55
C GLU A 305 -17.88 -19.20 1.90
N VAL A 306 -18.11 -18.95 0.61
CA VAL A 306 -17.47 -17.87 -0.17
C VAL A 306 -18.54 -16.89 -0.66
N PRO A 307 -19.14 -16.09 0.25
CA PRO A 307 -20.14 -15.09 -0.13
C PRO A 307 -19.51 -13.98 -0.99
N VAL A 308 -20.29 -13.39 -1.91
CA VAL A 308 -19.84 -12.32 -2.80
C VAL A 308 -20.48 -10.99 -2.40
N PHE A 309 -19.66 -10.00 -2.05
CA PHE A 309 -20.10 -8.68 -1.55
C PHE A 309 -20.10 -7.56 -2.58
N HIS A 310 -19.58 -7.79 -3.79
CA HIS A 310 -19.55 -6.80 -4.89
C HIS A 310 -18.97 -5.43 -4.48
N PHE A 311 -17.73 -5.43 -3.99
CA PHE A 311 -17.02 -4.20 -3.61
C PHE A 311 -16.94 -3.24 -4.80
N ARG A 312 -17.16 -1.95 -4.54
CA ARG A 312 -16.98 -0.90 -5.53
C ARG A 312 -15.53 -0.86 -6.02
N PRO A 313 -15.25 -1.15 -7.30
CA PRO A 313 -13.89 -1.22 -7.78
C PRO A 313 -13.19 0.15 -7.69
N ALA A 314 -11.90 0.14 -7.36
CA ALA A 314 -11.08 1.36 -7.39
C ALA A 314 -10.89 1.83 -8.85
N ASP A 315 -11.09 3.13 -9.10
CA ASP A 315 -10.86 3.80 -10.38
C ASP A 315 -9.80 4.91 -10.23
N ALA A 316 -8.63 4.67 -10.80
CA ALA A 316 -7.51 5.60 -10.78
C ALA A 316 -7.64 6.76 -11.78
N SER A 317 -8.57 6.69 -12.73
CA SER A 317 -8.72 7.75 -13.73
C SER A 317 -9.21 9.05 -13.14
N LEU A 318 -8.65 10.13 -13.64
CA LEU A 318 -9.20 11.47 -13.54
C LEU A 318 -10.10 11.78 -14.75
N LEU A 319 -9.99 11.04 -15.86
CA LEU A 319 -10.96 11.07 -16.96
C LEU A 319 -12.26 10.28 -16.63
N GLY A 320 -12.37 9.74 -15.41
CA GLY A 320 -13.50 9.01 -14.80
C GLY A 320 -14.84 9.73 -14.85
N ASP A 321 -15.96 9.00 -15.08
CA ASP A 321 -17.30 9.53 -14.75
C ASP A 321 -17.39 9.88 -13.26
N THR A 322 -16.89 8.98 -12.42
CA THR A 322 -16.89 9.17 -10.96
C THR A 322 -16.06 10.37 -10.54
N PHE A 323 -14.90 10.57 -11.18
CA PHE A 323 -14.05 11.75 -10.95
C PHE A 323 -14.75 13.02 -11.40
N HIS A 324 -15.21 13.08 -12.65
CA HIS A 324 -15.85 14.25 -13.23
C HIS A 324 -17.11 14.66 -12.46
N LYS A 325 -17.91 13.70 -11.97
CA LYS A 325 -19.06 13.99 -11.10
C LYS A 325 -18.66 14.71 -9.82
N HIS A 326 -17.48 14.42 -9.27
CA HIS A 326 -16.97 15.09 -8.09
C HIS A 326 -16.23 16.39 -8.37
N PHE A 327 -15.67 16.55 -9.57
CA PHE A 327 -14.81 17.68 -9.96
C PHE A 327 -15.11 18.15 -11.39
N PRO A 328 -16.30 18.73 -11.64
CA PRO A 328 -16.78 19.00 -13.00
C PRO A 328 -15.95 20.06 -13.75
N ASN A 329 -15.24 20.92 -13.02
CA ASN A 329 -14.46 22.02 -13.61
C ASN A 329 -12.97 21.70 -13.74
N VAL A 330 -12.54 20.47 -13.43
CA VAL A 330 -11.15 20.05 -13.57
C VAL A 330 -10.92 19.54 -14.99
N LEU A 331 -10.11 20.27 -15.76
CA LEU A 331 -9.68 19.84 -17.09
C LEU A 331 -8.52 18.86 -16.96
N VAL A 332 -8.74 17.59 -17.28
CA VAL A 332 -7.68 16.59 -17.30
C VAL A 332 -7.16 16.43 -18.72
N LEU A 333 -5.85 16.51 -18.89
CA LEU A 333 -5.17 16.36 -20.18
C LEU A 333 -4.15 15.23 -20.10
N ALA A 334 -4.37 14.16 -20.86
CA ALA A 334 -3.52 12.97 -20.87
C ALA A 334 -2.82 12.78 -22.22
N GLY A 335 -1.51 12.49 -22.19
CA GLY A 335 -0.74 12.18 -23.38
C GLY A 335 0.58 11.51 -23.02
N HIS A 336 0.78 10.26 -23.43
CA HIS A 336 1.96 9.47 -23.08
C HIS A 336 2.70 8.97 -24.31
N ASP A 337 4.03 9.04 -24.28
CA ASP A 337 4.92 8.38 -25.25
C ASP A 337 5.52 7.07 -24.70
N LEU A 338 4.82 6.42 -23.78
CA LEU A 338 5.29 5.14 -23.24
C LEU A 338 5.17 4.03 -24.30
N PRO A 339 6.03 3.00 -24.26
CA PRO A 339 5.95 1.89 -25.22
C PRO A 339 4.58 1.21 -25.27
N GLN A 340 3.93 1.08 -24.12
CA GLN A 340 2.59 0.49 -23.97
C GLN A 340 1.42 1.46 -24.19
N ALA A 341 1.70 2.76 -24.39
CA ALA A 341 0.64 3.74 -24.65
C ALA A 341 0.09 3.54 -26.08
N PRO A 342 -1.22 3.79 -26.31
CA PRO A 342 -1.79 3.83 -27.65
C PRO A 342 -0.96 4.70 -28.60
N LYS A 343 -0.64 4.18 -29.78
CA LYS A 343 0.07 4.94 -30.83
C LYS A 343 -0.95 5.72 -31.65
N ILE A 344 -0.88 7.05 -31.59
CA ILE A 344 -1.80 7.96 -32.26
C ILE A 344 -1.13 8.52 -33.51
N GLN A 345 -1.78 8.38 -34.66
CA GLN A 345 -1.31 8.98 -35.93
C GLN A 345 -2.07 10.26 -36.26
N ASP A 346 -3.38 10.29 -35.97
CA ASP A 346 -4.26 11.42 -36.21
C ASP A 346 -4.85 11.90 -34.88
N PRO A 347 -4.49 13.10 -34.39
CA PRO A 347 -4.96 13.62 -33.11
C PRO A 347 -6.48 13.87 -33.10
N TYR A 348 -7.14 14.01 -34.25
CA TYR A 348 -8.57 14.28 -34.32
C TYR A 348 -9.44 13.02 -34.30
N LYS A 349 -8.82 11.83 -34.26
CA LYS A 349 -9.51 10.52 -34.18
C LYS A 349 -9.41 9.86 -32.81
N VAL A 350 -8.91 10.58 -31.79
CA VAL A 350 -8.85 10.07 -30.42
C VAL A 350 -10.25 10.06 -29.83
N THR A 351 -10.72 8.88 -29.43
CA THR A 351 -12.00 8.68 -28.75
C THR A 351 -11.83 8.78 -27.22
N PRO A 352 -12.92 8.92 -26.45
CA PRO A 352 -12.86 8.84 -24.98
C PRO A 352 -12.16 7.56 -24.47
N GLU A 353 -12.40 6.42 -25.13
CA GLU A 353 -11.77 5.15 -24.78
C GLU A 353 -10.25 5.17 -25.00
N ILE A 354 -9.80 5.75 -26.12
CA ILE A 354 -8.37 5.92 -26.42
C ILE A 354 -7.73 6.88 -25.41
N ALA A 355 -8.39 7.99 -25.07
CA ALA A 355 -7.91 8.93 -24.05
C ALA A 355 -7.76 8.26 -22.67
N ARG A 356 -8.71 7.40 -22.28
CA ARG A 356 -8.61 6.58 -21.05
C ARG A 356 -7.42 5.62 -21.09
N LYS A 357 -7.18 4.97 -22.22
CA LYS A 357 -6.01 4.09 -22.39
C LYS A 357 -4.69 4.87 -22.36
N LEU A 358 -4.66 6.09 -22.91
CA LEU A 358 -3.50 6.99 -22.83
C LEU A 358 -3.20 7.39 -21.39
N GLU A 359 -4.21 7.84 -20.63
CA GLU A 359 -4.07 8.16 -19.20
C GLU A 359 -3.57 6.93 -18.40
N GLY A 360 -4.16 5.77 -18.67
CA GLY A 360 -3.84 4.50 -18.01
C GLY A 360 -2.50 3.88 -18.43
N ALA A 361 -1.77 4.45 -19.39
CA ALA A 361 -0.51 3.89 -19.88
C ALA A 361 0.55 3.79 -18.77
N CYS A 362 0.54 4.71 -17.80
CA CYS A 362 1.32 4.63 -16.57
C CYS A 362 0.44 4.27 -15.36
N ARG A 363 -0.12 3.05 -15.36
CA ARG A 363 -0.97 2.56 -14.26
C ARG A 363 -0.16 2.45 -12.96
N GLY A 364 -0.72 2.91 -11.83
CA GLY A 364 -0.12 2.66 -10.52
C GLY A 364 1.11 3.50 -10.14
N GLY A 365 1.35 4.61 -10.83
CA GLY A 365 2.34 5.61 -10.40
C GLY A 365 1.70 6.87 -9.84
N CYS A 366 2.09 8.01 -10.41
CA CYS A 366 1.61 9.33 -10.01
C CYS A 366 0.10 9.49 -10.21
N LEU A 367 -0.51 8.87 -11.24
CA LEU A 367 -1.95 8.93 -11.50
C LEU A 367 -2.79 8.49 -10.29
N ALA A 368 -2.54 7.28 -9.78
CA ALA A 368 -3.25 6.74 -8.62
C ALA A 368 -3.02 7.60 -7.37
N ALA A 369 -1.82 8.15 -7.18
CA ALA A 369 -1.53 9.02 -6.05
C ALA A 369 -2.21 10.39 -6.15
N VAL A 370 -2.29 10.98 -7.35
CA VAL A 370 -3.05 12.21 -7.59
C VAL A 370 -4.55 11.94 -7.38
N ARG A 371 -5.08 10.84 -7.91
CA ARG A 371 -6.46 10.40 -7.65
C ARG A 371 -6.73 10.31 -6.15
N SER A 372 -5.82 9.69 -5.40
CA SER A 372 -5.92 9.60 -3.93
C SER A 372 -6.00 10.99 -3.29
N GLY A 373 -5.17 11.95 -3.73
CA GLY A 373 -5.22 13.33 -3.24
C GLY A 373 -6.57 14.01 -3.49
N PHE A 374 -7.21 13.74 -4.63
CA PHE A 374 -8.58 14.19 -4.89
C PHE A 374 -9.62 13.49 -4.00
N GLU A 375 -9.43 12.21 -3.69
CA GLU A 375 -10.33 11.52 -2.74
C GLU A 375 -10.24 12.14 -1.35
N TYR A 376 -9.07 12.55 -0.86
CA TYR A 376 -8.98 13.32 0.39
C TYR A 376 -9.86 14.57 0.40
N ILE A 377 -10.05 15.23 -0.75
CA ILE A 377 -10.97 16.38 -0.88
C ILE A 377 -12.43 15.91 -0.81
N VAL A 378 -12.73 14.74 -1.36
CA VAL A 378 -14.08 14.15 -1.28
C VAL A 378 -14.45 13.89 0.19
N TYR A 379 -13.56 13.30 0.98
CA TYR A 379 -13.79 12.97 2.39
C TYR A 379 -13.47 14.11 3.38
N SER A 380 -12.96 15.25 2.90
CA SER A 380 -12.67 16.41 3.74
C SER A 380 -13.94 17.17 4.14
N THR A 381 -13.91 17.72 5.36
CA THR A 381 -14.94 18.67 5.83
C THR A 381 -14.90 20.01 5.08
N LYS A 382 -13.72 20.43 4.58
CA LYS A 382 -13.58 21.61 3.71
C LYS A 382 -13.52 21.15 2.25
N LYS A 383 -14.50 21.57 1.45
CA LYS A 383 -14.63 21.22 0.04
C LYS A 383 -14.32 22.42 -0.85
N ASN A 384 -13.72 22.17 -2.00
CA ASN A 384 -13.57 23.17 -3.07
C ASN A 384 -13.64 22.48 -4.43
N ARG A 385 -14.69 21.68 -4.63
CA ARG A 385 -14.84 20.77 -5.76
C ARG A 385 -15.11 21.47 -7.10
N GLU A 386 -15.58 22.72 -7.04
CA GLU A 386 -15.90 23.55 -8.20
C GLU A 386 -14.71 24.36 -8.75
N ARG A 387 -13.55 24.31 -8.09
CA ARG A 387 -12.39 25.07 -8.55
C ARG A 387 -11.90 24.54 -9.91
N ALA A 388 -11.83 25.44 -10.89
CA ALA A 388 -11.22 25.13 -12.18
C ALA A 388 -9.69 25.09 -12.08
N ILE A 389 -9.11 23.97 -12.52
CA ILE A 389 -7.68 23.77 -12.74
C ILE A 389 -7.49 22.82 -13.93
N ALA A 390 -6.31 22.84 -14.53
CA ALA A 390 -5.88 21.79 -15.46
C ALA A 390 -4.95 20.80 -14.75
N VAL A 391 -5.10 19.50 -15.03
CA VAL A 391 -4.21 18.43 -14.57
C VAL A 391 -3.57 17.79 -15.78
N LEU A 392 -2.24 17.90 -15.89
CA LEU A 392 -1.47 17.38 -17.00
C LEU A 392 -0.80 16.05 -16.61
N ILE A 393 -1.13 15.00 -17.35
CA ILE A 393 -0.59 13.65 -17.18
C ILE A 393 0.15 13.23 -18.45
N GLY A 394 1.41 12.83 -18.28
CA GLY A 394 2.25 12.36 -19.38
C GLY A 394 3.01 13.49 -20.10
N SER A 395 3.91 13.07 -20.99
CA SER A 395 4.85 13.94 -21.71
C SER A 395 4.29 14.56 -22.99
N GLY A 396 3.04 14.24 -23.33
CA GLY A 396 2.43 14.47 -24.63
C GLY A 396 2.72 13.30 -25.58
N VAL A 397 1.77 13.04 -26.48
CA VAL A 397 1.94 12.10 -27.60
C VAL A 397 2.66 12.85 -28.73
N PRO A 398 3.82 12.37 -29.20
CA PRO A 398 4.52 13.00 -30.32
C PRO A 398 3.79 12.66 -31.62
N ILE A 399 3.37 13.68 -32.36
CA ILE A 399 2.76 13.55 -33.70
C ILE A 399 3.38 14.62 -34.59
N GLY A 400 4.23 14.19 -35.53
CA GLY A 400 5.10 15.11 -36.27
C GLY A 400 6.09 15.79 -35.33
N GLU A 401 6.23 17.11 -35.45
CA GLU A 401 7.10 17.93 -34.59
C GLU A 401 6.37 18.45 -33.33
N GLN A 402 5.07 18.17 -33.19
CA GLN A 402 4.25 18.66 -32.09
C GLN A 402 3.91 17.58 -31.06
N LYS A 403 3.67 18.02 -29.83
CA LYS A 403 3.16 17.19 -28.73
C LYS A 403 1.70 17.48 -28.46
N TRP A 404 0.96 16.41 -28.22
CA TRP A 404 -0.49 16.44 -28.07
C TRP A 404 -0.95 15.79 -26.77
N TRP A 405 -1.95 16.40 -26.14
CA TRP A 405 -2.69 15.85 -25.03
C TRP A 405 -4.18 15.82 -25.37
N PHE A 406 -4.91 14.93 -24.71
CA PHE A 406 -6.31 14.70 -24.98
C PHE A 406 -7.11 14.79 -23.69
N ASP A 407 -8.28 15.43 -23.77
CA ASP A 407 -9.22 15.46 -22.66
C ASP A 407 -10.10 14.22 -22.61
N ARG A 408 -11.11 14.28 -21.73
CA ARG A 408 -12.08 13.20 -21.51
C ARG A 408 -12.83 12.76 -22.76
N GLU A 409 -13.16 13.72 -23.62
CA GLU A 409 -13.92 13.47 -24.85
C GLU A 409 -12.99 13.07 -26.02
N GLY A 410 -11.68 13.02 -25.77
CA GLY A 410 -10.67 12.80 -26.81
C GLY A 410 -10.32 14.07 -27.59
N LYS A 411 -10.75 15.25 -27.12
CA LYS A 411 -10.46 16.51 -27.79
C LYS A 411 -8.95 16.81 -27.72
N PRO A 412 -8.31 17.18 -28.84
CA PRO A 412 -6.86 17.40 -28.88
C PRO A 412 -6.45 18.80 -28.40
N TYR A 413 -5.34 18.84 -27.66
CA TYR A 413 -4.66 20.03 -27.17
C TYR A 413 -3.19 19.97 -27.58
N THR A 414 -2.72 20.93 -28.37
CA THR A 414 -1.30 21.12 -28.69
C THR A 414 -0.56 21.71 -27.49
N GLU A 415 0.77 21.61 -27.49
CA GLU A 415 1.60 22.28 -26.48
C GLU A 415 1.29 23.78 -26.35
N GLU A 416 1.13 24.48 -27.48
CA GLU A 416 0.75 25.91 -27.53
C GLU A 416 -0.59 26.15 -26.82
N LYS A 417 -1.63 25.37 -27.14
CA LYS A 417 -2.95 25.49 -26.49
C LYS A 417 -2.91 25.21 -24.99
N VAL A 418 -2.06 24.29 -24.54
CA VAL A 418 -1.88 24.04 -23.10
C VAL A 418 -1.23 25.24 -22.42
N ARG A 419 -0.28 25.91 -23.07
CA ARG A 419 0.40 27.10 -22.56
C ARG A 419 -0.53 28.33 -22.50
N GLU A 420 -1.53 28.39 -23.35
CA GLU A 420 -2.55 29.46 -23.40
C GLU A 420 -3.72 29.27 -22.42
N LEU A 421 -3.76 28.18 -21.65
CA LEU A 421 -4.84 27.94 -20.70
C LEU A 421 -4.91 29.01 -19.61
N ASP A 422 -6.04 29.72 -19.53
CA ASP A 422 -6.33 30.70 -18.47
C ASP A 422 -6.84 30.02 -17.18
N MET A 423 -6.03 29.10 -16.64
CA MET A 423 -6.30 28.44 -15.36
C MET A 423 -5.02 27.87 -14.74
N PRO A 424 -4.99 27.60 -13.41
CA PRO A 424 -3.83 26.98 -12.78
C PRO A 424 -3.58 25.57 -13.31
N ILE A 425 -2.33 25.25 -13.63
CA ILE A 425 -1.93 23.94 -14.15
C ILE A 425 -1.19 23.14 -13.06
N LEU A 426 -1.63 21.90 -12.82
CA LEU A 426 -0.94 20.88 -12.04
C LEU A 426 -0.24 19.90 -12.98
N THR A 427 1.10 19.87 -12.96
CA THR A 427 1.87 18.84 -13.69
C THR A 427 2.26 17.68 -12.79
N VAL A 428 2.16 16.46 -13.35
CA VAL A 428 2.26 15.22 -12.58
C VAL A 428 3.44 14.36 -13.05
N GLY A 429 4.34 14.04 -12.12
CA GLY A 429 5.52 13.18 -12.36
C GLY A 429 6.57 13.83 -13.27
N ASN A 430 7.64 13.08 -13.56
CA ASN A 430 8.70 13.58 -14.47
C ASN A 430 8.20 13.80 -15.90
N CYS A 431 7.18 13.06 -16.33
CA CYS A 431 6.61 13.22 -17.67
C CYS A 431 5.94 14.58 -17.84
N GLY A 432 5.30 15.12 -16.80
CA GLY A 432 4.74 16.46 -16.80
C GLY A 432 5.77 17.60 -16.74
N GLU A 433 7.06 17.31 -16.53
CA GLU A 433 8.11 18.35 -16.42
C GLU A 433 8.43 19.03 -17.77
N VAL A 434 7.92 18.50 -18.89
CA VAL A 434 7.98 19.16 -20.20
C VAL A 434 7.33 20.55 -20.17
N LEU A 435 6.30 20.74 -19.33
CA LEU A 435 5.55 21.99 -19.18
C LEU A 435 5.71 22.59 -17.77
N LYS A 436 6.87 22.40 -17.15
CA LYS A 436 7.14 22.89 -15.79
C LYS A 436 7.13 24.41 -15.64
N ASP A 437 7.36 25.13 -16.73
CA ASP A 437 7.47 26.59 -16.79
C ASP A 437 6.11 27.29 -16.73
N VAL A 438 5.05 26.61 -17.19
CA VAL A 438 3.65 27.08 -17.07
C VAL A 438 2.90 26.49 -15.89
N ALA A 439 3.51 25.54 -15.16
CA ALA A 439 2.88 24.84 -14.05
C ALA A 439 2.74 25.72 -12.80
N SER A 440 1.51 25.92 -12.33
CA SER A 440 1.24 26.57 -11.03
C SER A 440 1.51 25.64 -9.85
N TYR A 441 1.30 24.34 -10.05
CA TYR A 441 1.53 23.29 -9.07
C TYR A 441 2.29 22.15 -9.73
N ARG A 442 3.21 21.52 -9.00
CA ARG A 442 4.09 20.49 -9.54
C ARG A 442 4.25 19.35 -8.56
N SER A 443 4.25 18.13 -9.08
CA SER A 443 4.67 16.93 -8.34
C SER A 443 5.75 16.20 -9.13
N PRO A 444 7.00 16.69 -9.16
CA PRO A 444 8.09 16.06 -9.89
C PRO A 444 8.48 14.72 -9.25
N GLY A 445 9.20 13.89 -10.01
CA GLY A 445 9.62 12.55 -9.63
C GLY A 445 8.65 11.48 -10.12
N CYS A 446 9.17 10.44 -10.78
CA CYS A 446 8.40 9.23 -11.01
C CYS A 446 8.11 8.55 -9.66
N CYS A 447 6.82 8.48 -9.31
CA CYS A 447 6.29 7.91 -8.09
C CYS A 447 6.81 8.53 -6.78
N SER A 448 6.22 9.67 -6.41
CA SER A 448 6.25 10.18 -5.05
C SER A 448 4.81 10.31 -4.55
N PRO A 449 4.20 9.23 -4.00
CA PRO A 449 2.77 9.21 -3.69
C PRO A 449 2.36 10.38 -2.79
N SER A 450 3.17 10.68 -1.77
CA SER A 450 2.94 11.78 -0.83
C SER A 450 2.92 13.14 -1.54
N ALA A 451 3.90 13.42 -2.41
CA ALA A 451 3.96 14.68 -3.15
C ALA A 451 2.79 14.82 -4.13
N CYS A 452 2.41 13.73 -4.80
CA CYS A 452 1.25 13.72 -5.70
C CYS A 452 -0.06 14.03 -4.96
N MET A 453 -0.29 13.38 -3.81
CA MET A 453 -1.48 13.63 -2.98
C MET A 453 -1.53 15.08 -2.50
N LEU A 454 -0.41 15.59 -1.96
CA LEU A 454 -0.31 16.96 -1.46
C LEU A 454 -0.50 17.99 -2.59
N ALA A 455 0.12 17.77 -3.75
CA ALA A 455 -0.02 18.66 -4.90
C ALA A 455 -1.47 18.76 -5.39
N ALA A 456 -2.22 17.65 -5.42
CA ALA A 456 -3.64 17.67 -5.76
C ALA A 456 -4.45 18.52 -4.76
N THR A 457 -4.26 18.30 -3.45
CA THR A 457 -4.96 19.10 -2.42
C THR A 457 -4.59 20.58 -2.45
N ALA A 458 -3.30 20.89 -2.69
CA ALA A 458 -2.82 22.26 -2.83
C ALA A 458 -3.39 22.96 -4.07
N ALA A 459 -3.46 22.27 -5.22
CA ALA A 459 -4.05 22.79 -6.45
C ALA A 459 -5.53 23.16 -6.26
N MET A 460 -6.24 22.36 -5.47
CA MET A 460 -7.64 22.60 -5.12
C MET A 460 -7.82 23.57 -3.94
N LYS A 461 -6.74 24.06 -3.33
CA LYS A 461 -6.74 24.92 -2.13
C LYS A 461 -7.51 24.32 -0.95
N VAL A 462 -7.44 23.00 -0.80
CA VAL A 462 -8.01 22.26 0.33
C VAL A 462 -6.85 21.80 1.21
N PRO A 463 -6.81 22.15 2.51
CA PRO A 463 -5.80 21.62 3.42
C PRO A 463 -5.88 20.09 3.46
N PHE A 464 -4.72 19.43 3.46
CA PHE A 464 -4.66 17.98 3.58
C PHE A 464 -5.28 17.54 4.93
N PRO A 465 -6.33 16.71 4.97
CA PRO A 465 -7.08 16.43 6.20
C PRO A 465 -6.23 15.95 7.37
N LEU A 466 -5.23 15.09 7.10
CA LEU A 466 -4.33 14.57 8.13
C LEU A 466 -3.42 15.64 8.76
N LEU A 467 -3.19 16.76 8.07
CA LEU A 467 -2.43 17.92 8.55
C LEU A 467 -3.34 19.04 9.06
N SER A 468 -4.63 18.78 9.20
CA SER A 468 -5.61 19.73 9.72
C SER A 468 -5.61 19.74 11.24
N VAL A 469 -5.88 20.89 11.85
CA VAL A 469 -6.12 21.03 13.30
C VAL A 469 -7.35 20.25 13.78
N LYS A 470 -8.23 19.83 12.87
CA LYS A 470 -9.36 18.93 13.17
C LYS A 470 -8.92 17.48 13.40
N ASN A 471 -7.72 17.08 12.97
CA ASN A 471 -7.18 15.77 13.29
C ASN A 471 -6.78 15.76 14.77
N HIS A 472 -7.45 14.92 15.57
CA HIS A 472 -7.20 14.81 17.02
C HIS A 472 -5.76 14.39 17.35
N TYR A 473 -5.08 13.78 16.39
CA TYR A 473 -3.71 13.31 16.51
C TYR A 473 -2.69 14.21 15.80
N PHE A 474 -3.07 15.42 15.36
CA PHE A 474 -2.20 16.33 14.62
C PHE A 474 -0.86 16.62 15.32
N LEU A 475 -0.90 16.96 16.61
CA LEU A 475 0.33 17.23 17.39
C LEU A 475 1.19 15.98 17.55
N THR A 476 0.55 14.84 17.84
CA THR A 476 1.23 13.54 17.97
C THR A 476 1.92 13.15 16.67
N PHE A 477 1.23 13.34 15.55
CA PHE A 477 1.74 13.11 14.22
C PHE A 477 2.99 13.95 13.94
N GLY A 478 2.94 15.25 14.21
CA GLY A 478 4.08 16.15 13.99
C GLY A 478 5.31 15.77 14.82
N LEU A 479 5.12 15.51 16.11
CA LEU A 479 6.19 15.10 17.02
C LEU A 479 6.83 13.76 16.60
N ASP A 480 6.02 12.77 16.25
CA ASP A 480 6.51 11.46 15.81
C ASP A 480 7.19 11.51 14.45
N ALA A 481 6.72 12.36 13.54
CA ALA A 481 7.37 12.57 12.25
C ALA A 481 8.77 13.15 12.43
N VAL A 482 8.90 14.18 13.27
CA VAL A 482 10.21 14.76 13.63
C VAL A 482 11.09 13.70 14.30
N GLY A 483 10.57 12.99 15.30
CA GLY A 483 11.31 11.94 16.01
C GLY A 483 11.80 10.81 15.09
N MET A 484 10.93 10.34 14.20
CA MET A 484 11.25 9.35 13.17
C MET A 484 12.36 9.86 12.25
N VAL A 485 12.24 11.08 11.73
CA VAL A 485 13.22 11.66 10.81
C VAL A 485 14.57 11.89 11.50
N LEU A 486 14.59 12.40 12.72
CA LEU A 486 15.83 12.58 13.50
C LEU A 486 16.51 11.24 13.76
N LYS A 487 15.77 10.21 14.18
CA LYS A 487 16.30 8.85 14.38
C LYS A 487 16.89 8.29 13.09
N ARG A 488 16.15 8.37 11.98
CA ARG A 488 16.62 7.91 10.66
C ARG A 488 17.88 8.66 10.22
N THR A 489 17.92 9.97 10.42
CA THR A 489 19.06 10.85 10.12
C THR A 489 20.29 10.45 10.93
N ALA A 490 20.15 10.25 12.24
CA ALA A 490 21.24 9.84 13.12
C ALA A 490 21.82 8.48 12.72
N LEU A 491 20.98 7.49 12.42
CA LEU A 491 21.42 6.17 11.93
C LEU A 491 22.24 6.29 10.64
N CYS A 492 21.79 7.12 9.68
CA CYS A 492 22.56 7.38 8.46
C CYS A 492 23.91 8.04 8.75
N LEU A 493 23.98 9.01 9.67
CA LEU A 493 25.24 9.66 10.07
C LEU A 493 26.22 8.71 10.78
N GLN A 494 25.69 7.72 11.50
CA GLN A 494 26.47 6.62 12.08
C GLN A 494 26.95 5.60 11.02
N GLY A 495 26.48 5.70 9.78
CA GLY A 495 26.82 4.78 8.69
C GLY A 495 25.98 3.51 8.67
N ILE A 496 24.83 3.51 9.36
CA ILE A 496 23.87 2.39 9.39
C ILE A 496 22.91 2.55 8.22
N TRP A 497 22.81 1.49 7.40
CA TRP A 497 21.84 1.41 6.33
C TRP A 497 20.45 1.10 6.88
N ILE A 498 19.49 1.98 6.58
CA ILE A 498 18.06 1.82 6.90
C ILE A 498 17.17 1.85 5.67
N ASP A 499 17.71 2.32 4.54
CA ASP A 499 17.00 2.54 3.28
C ASP A 499 18.01 2.64 2.14
N CYS A 500 17.52 2.58 0.91
CA CYS A 500 18.29 2.88 -0.27
C CYS A 500 18.27 4.40 -0.56
N PRO A 501 19.22 4.93 -1.36
CA PRO A 501 19.16 6.33 -1.77
C PRO A 501 17.85 6.63 -2.52
N SER A 502 17.20 7.75 -2.18
CA SER A 502 15.99 8.20 -2.86
C SER A 502 16.31 8.52 -4.32
N ARG A 503 15.51 7.93 -5.23
CA ARG A 503 15.56 8.11 -6.67
C ARG A 503 14.15 7.98 -7.21
N HIS A 504 13.78 8.90 -8.10
CA HIS A 504 12.45 8.94 -8.73
C HIS A 504 12.59 8.84 -10.25
N ALA A 505 13.44 7.92 -10.72
CA ALA A 505 13.65 7.66 -12.14
C ALA A 505 12.83 6.44 -12.55
N ASP A 506 12.32 6.44 -13.78
CA ASP A 506 11.62 5.30 -14.36
C ASP A 506 12.63 4.38 -15.07
N GLU A 507 13.47 3.71 -14.29
CA GLU A 507 14.51 2.81 -14.80
C GLU A 507 14.59 1.53 -13.96
N ILE A 508 15.00 0.41 -14.55
CA ILE A 508 15.44 -0.74 -13.75
C ILE A 508 16.81 -0.40 -13.18
N TYR A 509 16.91 -0.28 -11.87
CA TYR A 509 18.18 0.05 -11.24
C TYR A 509 19.22 -1.04 -11.50
N PRO A 510 20.42 -0.68 -12.00
CA PRO A 510 21.43 -1.65 -12.36
C PRO A 510 21.94 -2.37 -11.12
N VAL A 511 22.11 -3.68 -11.24
CA VAL A 511 22.72 -4.56 -10.25
C VAL A 511 23.84 -5.35 -10.89
N PRO A 512 24.84 -5.84 -10.13
CA PRO A 512 25.83 -6.76 -10.65
C PRO A 512 25.16 -8.00 -11.27
N LYS A 513 25.74 -8.51 -12.36
CA LYS A 513 25.30 -9.81 -12.91
C LYS A 513 25.55 -10.89 -11.85
N ALA A 514 24.51 -11.67 -11.55
CA ALA A 514 24.69 -12.85 -10.72
C ALA A 514 25.61 -13.84 -11.44
N ALA A 515 26.51 -14.49 -10.70
CA ALA A 515 27.29 -15.61 -11.23
C ALA A 515 26.35 -16.70 -11.77
N GLU A 516 26.73 -17.44 -12.82
CA GLU A 516 25.84 -18.41 -13.48
C GLU A 516 25.26 -19.44 -12.48
N LYS A 517 26.08 -19.88 -11.51
CA LYS A 517 25.65 -20.76 -10.40
C LYS A 517 24.55 -20.20 -9.48
N HIS A 518 24.23 -18.91 -9.59
CA HIS A 518 23.21 -18.22 -8.79
C HIS A 518 22.00 -17.77 -9.62
N LYS A 519 22.02 -17.92 -10.93
CA LYS A 519 20.96 -17.47 -11.84
C LYS A 519 19.60 -18.08 -11.52
N ASN A 520 19.58 -19.33 -11.05
CA ASN A 520 18.36 -20.06 -10.70
C ASN A 520 17.99 -19.96 -9.21
N LYS A 521 18.72 -19.17 -8.40
CA LYS A 521 18.34 -18.92 -7.01
C LYS A 521 17.30 -17.81 -6.95
N ASP A 522 16.35 -17.94 -6.03
CA ASP A 522 15.33 -16.91 -5.82
C ASP A 522 15.97 -15.63 -5.27
N PHE A 523 16.90 -15.76 -4.33
CA PHE A 523 17.70 -14.67 -3.81
C PHE A 523 19.10 -15.12 -3.38
N ILE A 524 20.02 -14.15 -3.29
CA ILE A 524 21.33 -14.34 -2.68
C ILE A 524 21.67 -13.14 -1.76
N PRO A 525 22.34 -13.36 -0.62
CA PRO A 525 22.87 -12.26 0.18
C PRO A 525 23.80 -11.39 -0.65
N TRP A 526 23.59 -10.07 -0.61
CA TRP A 526 24.45 -9.11 -1.28
C TRP A 526 24.79 -7.98 -0.31
N PRO A 527 25.83 -8.14 0.52
CA PRO A 527 26.13 -7.22 1.61
C PRO A 527 26.25 -5.76 1.16
N LEU A 528 25.72 -4.85 1.98
CA LEU A 528 25.88 -3.42 1.77
C LEU A 528 27.31 -2.99 2.11
N PRO A 529 27.94 -2.13 1.30
CA PRO A 529 29.25 -1.60 1.63
C PRO A 529 29.18 -0.67 2.84
N LYS A 530 30.31 -0.45 3.52
CA LYS A 530 30.40 0.61 4.53
C LYS A 530 30.09 1.97 3.87
N MET A 531 29.28 2.81 4.51
CA MET A 531 28.99 4.14 3.97
C MET A 531 30.21 5.05 4.10
N SER A 532 30.63 5.64 2.97
CA SER A 532 31.55 6.78 2.98
C SER A 532 30.89 8.01 3.62
N TRP A 533 31.68 8.94 4.14
CA TRP A 533 31.15 10.16 4.77
C TRP A 533 30.22 10.96 3.83
N LYS A 534 30.56 11.04 2.54
CA LYS A 534 29.72 11.65 1.50
C LYS A 534 28.35 10.97 1.38
N MET A 535 28.33 9.64 1.42
CA MET A 535 27.07 8.87 1.39
C MET A 535 26.24 9.06 2.65
N ARG A 536 26.88 9.09 3.83
CA ARG A 536 26.19 9.35 5.11
C ARG A 536 25.47 10.69 5.09
N LYS A 537 26.18 11.76 4.69
CA LYS A 537 25.60 13.10 4.51
C LYS A 537 24.44 13.11 3.53
N LYS A 538 24.58 12.44 2.38
CA LYS A 538 23.51 12.35 1.38
C LYS A 538 22.28 11.63 1.95
N MET A 539 22.46 10.46 2.52
CA MET A 539 21.36 9.66 3.09
C MET A 539 20.63 10.41 4.20
N ALA A 540 21.38 11.09 5.09
CA ALA A 540 20.84 11.95 6.14
C ALA A 540 20.04 13.13 5.54
N GLY A 541 20.58 13.80 4.53
CA GLY A 541 19.88 14.87 3.81
C GLY A 541 18.58 14.39 3.14
N ASP A 542 18.56 13.17 2.58
CA ASP A 542 17.35 12.57 2.02
C ASP A 542 16.30 12.28 3.09
N GLN A 543 16.69 11.98 4.34
CA GLN A 543 15.72 11.83 5.45
C GLN A 543 15.09 13.17 5.83
N LEU A 544 15.89 14.23 5.90
CA LEU A 544 15.40 15.57 6.24
C LEU A 544 14.40 16.11 5.22
N LYS A 545 14.45 15.67 3.96
CA LYS A 545 13.45 16.02 2.94
C LYS A 545 12.06 15.48 3.25
N ILE A 546 11.92 14.46 4.11
CA ILE A 546 10.61 13.93 4.50
C ILE A 546 9.78 15.00 5.26
N LEU A 547 10.43 15.90 6.00
CA LEU A 547 9.76 17.01 6.70
C LEU A 547 9.42 18.20 5.79
N LYS A 548 9.86 18.18 4.52
CA LYS A 548 9.55 19.21 3.52
C LYS A 548 8.33 18.84 2.66
N LEU A 549 7.84 17.61 2.82
CA LEU A 549 6.54 17.14 2.33
C LEU A 549 5.51 17.51 3.40
#